data_AF-A0A348P4E3-F1
#
_entry.id   AF-A0A348P4E3-F1
#
_cell.length_a   1.000
_cell.length_b   1.000
_cell.length_c   1.000
_cell.angle_alpha   90.00
_cell.angle_beta   90.00
_cell.angle_gamma   90.00
#
_symmetry.space_group_name_H-M   'P 1'
#
loop_
_entity.id
_entity.type
_entity.pdbx_description
1 polymer ?
#
loop_
_entity_poly.entity_id
_entity_poly.type
_entity_poly.pdbx_seq_one_letter_code
_entity_poly.pdbx_strand_id
1 'polypeptide(L)'
;MNWEFDEELFLLELFENTRNCSAREKDLKIQELSNLLNERASLLGLQTDETFRNFIGIRMKLLNIEYIASNGEYGLENYSSLDLKVYTLFSENYDQYKVNLENAKGKLEKLKVEQQSVEQCEDNTQKEQPHRDEADNGIEDETAFYIVYNIPLELIPNADIDPRVFSVRTYNCLRRGNINSIGQLLKSNIKYLSNIKNMGAKSINEVLSFLQSGVIVEKPAPDVNLTVPQSIKEKWQQILDNDFDFIEEYDNQKDLELLEKYRVAVSEVDNELAISCVLYPESVVPIINALHSFASKEITIDNRRKKLQKQIDKIPITRQHADFLTLFTICEKEYATSDEIKRAIPFSGLQVYQCIKLNDLDNDILYSKISAFLRWCNYDISDKIDEFFNANILNKQKVVTVLEGRAKGNTLESIGTKIGVTRERVRQIEAKAKRKFEKWQHYENTLPKIAVELGTDILNASDIEPFFGSNTLIALYLLREIHNSGFNYDRNLDVFSVGENDIFSVIQEHIDELPNVFSSEK
;
A
#
# COMPACT_ATOMS: atom_id res chain seq x y z
N MET A 1 0.12 -3.60 29.91
CA MET A 1 -1.04 -3.85 30.78
C MET A 1 -1.72 -5.14 30.35
N ASN A 2 -2.06 -6.04 31.28
CA ASN A 2 -2.66 -7.35 30.95
C ASN A 2 -4.11 -7.19 30.46
N TRP A 3 -4.59 -8.15 29.67
CA TRP A 3 -6.01 -8.23 29.26
C TRP A 3 -6.88 -8.64 30.45
N GLU A 4 -8.03 -7.99 30.59
CA GLU A 4 -9.03 -8.33 31.59
C GLU A 4 -10.14 -9.21 31.00
N PHE A 5 -10.83 -9.95 31.87
CA PHE A 5 -11.89 -10.87 31.45
C PHE A 5 -13.00 -10.18 30.65
N ASP A 6 -13.45 -8.99 31.06
CA ASP A 6 -14.47 -8.22 30.35
C ASP A 6 -13.99 -7.79 28.95
N GLU A 7 -12.71 -7.47 28.79
CA GLU A 7 -12.11 -7.09 27.49
C GLU A 7 -12.05 -8.28 26.54
N GLU A 8 -11.73 -9.46 27.06
CA GLU A 8 -11.69 -10.71 26.29
C GLU A 8 -13.11 -11.13 25.84
N LEU A 9 -14.15 -10.85 26.62
CA LEU A 9 -15.54 -11.08 26.19
C LEU A 9 -15.90 -10.25 24.96
N PHE A 10 -15.52 -8.97 24.92
CA PHE A 10 -15.74 -8.12 23.74
C PHE A 10 -14.91 -8.57 22.53
N LEU A 11 -13.72 -9.14 22.75
CA LEU A 11 -12.92 -9.74 21.68
C LEU A 11 -13.60 -10.97 21.06
N LEU A 12 -14.24 -11.81 21.87
CA LEU A 12 -15.00 -12.97 21.37
C LEU A 12 -16.28 -12.54 20.63
N GLU A 13 -16.93 -11.45 21.06
CA GLU A 13 -18.03 -10.84 20.32
C GLU A 13 -17.57 -10.31 18.96
N LEU A 14 -16.39 -9.68 18.89
CA LEU A 14 -15.77 -9.27 17.63
C LEU A 14 -15.48 -10.49 16.74
N PHE A 15 -14.93 -11.57 17.29
CA PHE A 15 -14.65 -12.81 16.56
C PHE A 15 -15.92 -13.41 15.94
N GLU A 16 -16.98 -13.57 16.74
CA GLU A 16 -18.28 -14.07 16.27
C GLU A 16 -18.83 -13.19 15.13
N ASN A 17 -18.78 -11.87 15.31
CA ASN A 17 -19.31 -10.89 14.37
C ASN A 17 -18.48 -10.69 13.10
N THR A 18 -17.29 -11.30 13.01
CA THR A 18 -16.37 -11.12 11.86
C THR A 18 -16.13 -12.38 11.03
N ARG A 19 -16.71 -13.54 11.41
CA ARG A 19 -16.52 -14.83 10.70
C ARG A 19 -16.84 -14.79 9.21
N ASN A 20 -17.83 -14.00 8.82
CA ASN A 20 -18.32 -13.89 7.44
C ASN A 20 -18.14 -12.47 6.85
N CYS A 21 -17.33 -11.63 7.49
CA CYS A 21 -17.08 -10.27 7.04
C CYS A 21 -15.95 -10.21 6.01
N SER A 22 -16.03 -9.25 5.10
CA SER A 22 -14.88 -8.86 4.27
C SER A 22 -13.74 -8.32 5.15
N ALA A 23 -12.50 -8.34 4.63
CA ALA A 23 -11.33 -7.80 5.35
C ALA A 23 -11.54 -6.34 5.81
N ARG A 24 -12.21 -5.53 4.98
CA ARG A 24 -12.52 -4.13 5.30
C ARG A 24 -13.52 -3.99 6.45
N GLU A 25 -14.57 -4.80 6.48
CA GLU A 25 -15.56 -4.78 7.57
C GLU A 25 -14.95 -5.28 8.88
N LYS A 26 -14.02 -6.26 8.79
CA LYS A 26 -13.26 -6.75 9.93
C LYS A 26 -12.37 -5.66 10.53
N ASP A 27 -11.65 -4.90 9.69
CA ASP A 27 -10.82 -3.77 10.13
C ASP A 27 -11.65 -2.66 10.80
N LEU A 28 -12.83 -2.34 10.28
CA LEU A 28 -13.75 -1.37 10.91
C LEU A 28 -14.18 -1.82 12.30
N LYS A 29 -14.60 -3.08 12.46
CA LYS A 29 -15.02 -3.63 13.76
C LYS A 29 -13.87 -3.76 14.76
N ILE A 30 -12.65 -4.04 14.29
CA ILE A 30 -11.43 -3.97 15.12
C ILE A 30 -11.22 -2.55 15.64
N GLN A 31 -11.39 -1.54 14.79
CA GLN A 31 -11.25 -0.14 15.19
C GLN A 31 -12.35 0.29 16.19
N GLU A 32 -13.59 -0.16 15.99
CA GLU A 32 -14.69 0.06 16.93
C GLU A 32 -14.39 -0.53 18.31
N LEU A 33 -13.90 -1.78 18.37
CA LEU A 33 -13.48 -2.40 19.62
C LEU A 33 -12.31 -1.64 20.26
N SER A 34 -11.35 -1.16 19.47
CA SER A 34 -10.23 -0.34 19.96
C SER A 34 -10.72 0.92 20.65
N ASN A 35 -11.67 1.61 20.02
CA ASN A 35 -12.27 2.83 20.57
C ASN A 35 -13.05 2.52 21.86
N LEU A 36 -13.84 1.45 21.87
CA LEU A 36 -14.63 1.03 23.04
C LEU A 36 -13.74 0.71 24.26
N LEU A 37 -12.65 -0.04 24.06
CA LEU A 37 -11.75 -0.41 25.15
C LEU A 37 -10.93 0.79 25.67
N ASN A 38 -10.57 1.72 24.80
CA ASN A 38 -9.91 2.97 25.20
C ASN A 38 -10.87 3.91 25.94
N GLU A 39 -12.12 4.00 25.52
CA GLU A 39 -13.18 4.72 26.25
C GLU A 39 -13.38 4.11 27.65
N ARG A 40 -13.50 2.78 27.74
CA ARG A 40 -13.60 2.06 29.01
C ARG A 40 -12.41 2.36 29.94
N ALA A 41 -11.19 2.32 29.42
CA ALA A 41 -10.00 2.61 30.23
C ALA A 41 -9.99 4.05 30.75
N SER A 42 -10.42 5.00 29.92
CA SER A 42 -10.61 6.40 30.31
C SER A 42 -11.66 6.55 31.41
N LEU A 43 -12.80 5.85 31.27
CA LEU A 43 -13.88 5.83 32.27
C LEU A 43 -13.42 5.27 33.62
N LEU A 44 -12.53 4.29 33.61
CA LEU A 44 -11.92 3.70 34.80
C LEU A 44 -10.73 4.50 35.36
N GLY A 45 -10.34 5.61 34.72
CA GLY A 45 -9.20 6.42 35.14
C GLY A 45 -7.84 5.73 34.97
N LEU A 46 -7.74 4.75 34.08
CA LEU A 46 -6.48 4.03 33.82
C LEU A 46 -5.53 4.90 33.01
N GLN A 47 -4.25 4.89 33.37
CA GLN A 47 -3.21 5.48 32.51
C GLN A 47 -2.91 4.52 31.35
N THR A 48 -3.20 4.97 30.13
CA THR A 48 -2.96 4.24 28.90
C THR A 48 -1.88 4.92 28.06
N ASP A 49 -1.18 4.14 27.24
CA ASP A 49 -0.23 4.63 26.25
C ASP A 49 -0.74 4.36 24.82
N GLU A 50 0.03 4.74 23.80
CA GLU A 50 -0.32 4.54 22.38
C GLU A 50 -0.41 3.07 21.95
N THR A 51 0.07 2.14 22.79
CA THR A 51 0.01 0.70 22.54
C THR A 51 -1.20 0.03 23.19
N PHE A 52 -1.87 0.73 24.11
CA PHE A 52 -3.00 0.18 24.85
C PHE A 52 -4.20 -0.09 23.94
N ARG A 53 -4.53 -1.38 23.76
CA ARG A 53 -5.68 -1.86 22.99
C ARG A 53 -5.83 -1.17 21.64
N ASN A 54 -4.70 -0.86 21.00
CA ASN A 54 -4.68 -0.24 19.69
C ASN A 54 -5.09 -1.26 18.61
N PHE A 55 -5.34 -0.77 17.39
CA PHE A 55 -5.77 -1.57 16.25
C PHE A 55 -4.90 -2.84 16.05
N ILE A 56 -3.57 -2.67 16.07
CA ILE A 56 -2.62 -3.78 15.84
C ILE A 56 -2.73 -4.82 16.96
N GLY A 57 -2.79 -4.38 18.22
CA GLY A 57 -2.89 -5.26 19.38
C GLY A 57 -4.18 -6.08 19.39
N ILE A 58 -5.31 -5.47 19.02
CA ILE A 58 -6.59 -6.19 18.90
C ILE A 58 -6.56 -7.16 17.73
N ARG A 59 -5.99 -6.79 16.58
CA ARG A 59 -5.84 -7.69 15.43
C ARG A 59 -5.01 -8.92 15.77
N MET A 60 -3.90 -8.75 16.50
CA MET A 60 -3.08 -9.87 16.96
C MET A 60 -3.84 -10.79 17.91
N LYS A 61 -4.61 -10.22 18.83
CA LYS A 61 -5.45 -10.97 19.76
C LYS A 61 -6.58 -11.73 19.06
N LEU A 62 -7.16 -11.16 18.01
CA LEU A 62 -8.14 -11.84 17.18
C LEU A 62 -7.52 -13.04 16.44
N LEU A 63 -6.30 -12.90 15.92
CA LEU A 63 -5.55 -14.01 15.31
C LEU A 63 -5.21 -15.13 16.32
N ASN A 64 -4.99 -14.80 17.60
CA ASN A 64 -4.83 -15.79 18.66
C ASN A 64 -6.12 -16.60 18.89
N ILE A 65 -7.28 -15.94 18.88
CA ILE A 65 -8.59 -16.60 18.99
C ILE A 65 -8.86 -17.49 17.77
N GLU A 66 -8.50 -17.04 16.57
CA GLU A 66 -8.62 -17.82 15.33
C GLU A 66 -7.75 -19.10 15.37
N TYR A 67 -6.56 -19.02 15.97
CA TYR A 67 -5.69 -20.17 16.19
C TYR A 67 -6.32 -21.20 17.13
N ILE A 68 -6.90 -20.76 18.24
CA ILE A 68 -7.64 -21.65 19.15
C ILE A 68 -8.83 -22.28 18.41
N ALA A 69 -9.61 -21.47 17.69
CA ALA A 69 -10.82 -21.92 17.01
C ALA A 69 -10.58 -22.91 15.87
N SER A 70 -9.43 -22.81 15.21
CA SER A 70 -9.00 -23.70 14.13
C SER A 70 -8.21 -24.91 14.62
N ASN A 71 -8.12 -25.16 15.93
CA ASN A 71 -7.28 -26.21 16.52
C ASN A 71 -5.80 -26.12 16.07
N GLY A 72 -5.30 -24.90 15.85
CA GLY A 72 -3.91 -24.62 15.48
C GLY A 72 -3.61 -24.57 13.98
N GLU A 73 -4.62 -24.62 13.10
CA GLU A 73 -4.41 -24.58 11.65
C GLU A 73 -4.21 -23.17 11.09
N TYR A 74 -4.89 -22.15 11.64
CA TYR A 74 -4.88 -20.77 11.13
C TYR A 74 -4.89 -19.74 12.27
N GLY A 75 -4.01 -18.74 12.23
CA GLY A 75 -3.92 -17.67 13.24
C GLY A 75 -2.52 -17.55 13.86
N LEU A 76 -2.43 -17.02 15.09
CA LEU A 76 -1.19 -16.88 15.84
C LEU A 76 -1.18 -17.78 17.09
N GLU A 77 -0.13 -18.59 17.25
CA GLU A 77 -0.01 -19.58 18.34
C GLU A 77 0.16 -18.96 19.74
N ASN A 78 0.55 -17.68 19.84
CA ASN A 78 0.91 -17.03 21.10
C ASN A 78 -0.31 -16.53 21.90
N TYR A 79 -1.31 -17.40 22.10
CA TYR A 79 -2.52 -17.11 22.88
C TYR A 79 -2.27 -17.27 24.38
N SER A 80 -2.98 -16.49 25.19
CA SER A 80 -2.86 -16.52 26.65
C SER A 80 -3.78 -17.56 27.30
N SER A 81 -3.55 -17.88 28.57
CA SER A 81 -4.46 -18.73 29.34
C SER A 81 -5.86 -18.11 29.52
N LEU A 82 -5.96 -16.78 29.47
CA LEU A 82 -7.24 -16.07 29.47
C LEU A 82 -7.98 -16.26 28.14
N ASP A 83 -7.27 -16.19 27.01
CA ASP A 83 -7.81 -16.39 25.65
C ASP A 83 -8.46 -17.77 25.56
N LEU A 84 -7.73 -18.81 25.99
CA LEU A 84 -8.23 -20.18 26.03
C LEU A 84 -9.44 -20.32 26.96
N LYS A 85 -9.37 -19.78 28.17
CA LYS A 85 -10.46 -19.85 29.15
C LYS A 85 -11.76 -19.21 28.63
N VAL A 86 -11.67 -18.03 28.02
CA VAL A 86 -12.83 -17.29 27.52
C VAL A 86 -13.35 -17.91 26.23
N TYR A 87 -12.47 -18.43 25.37
CA TYR A 87 -12.86 -19.21 24.20
C TYR A 87 -13.59 -20.51 24.59
N THR A 88 -13.08 -21.27 25.56
CA THR A 88 -13.77 -22.48 26.08
C THR A 88 -15.15 -22.14 26.64
N LEU A 89 -15.28 -21.02 27.37
CA LEU A 89 -16.59 -20.55 27.82
C LEU A 89 -17.51 -20.23 26.63
N PHE A 90 -17.01 -19.55 25.60
CA PHE A 90 -17.74 -19.23 24.38
C PHE A 90 -18.17 -20.50 23.61
N SER A 91 -17.31 -21.51 23.47
CA SER A 91 -17.57 -22.70 22.67
C SER A 91 -18.37 -23.79 23.39
N GLU A 92 -18.16 -23.96 24.71
CA GLU A 92 -18.75 -25.06 25.49
C GLU A 92 -19.92 -24.61 26.38
N ASN A 93 -20.01 -23.31 26.72
CA ASN A 93 -21.06 -22.77 27.58
C ASN A 93 -21.52 -21.36 27.12
N TYR A 94 -22.02 -21.31 25.89
CA TYR A 94 -22.37 -20.07 25.20
C TYR A 94 -23.42 -19.22 25.95
N ASP A 95 -24.38 -19.84 26.63
CA ASP A 95 -25.39 -19.12 27.45
C ASP A 95 -24.73 -18.33 28.59
N GLN A 96 -23.80 -18.96 29.30
CA GLN A 96 -23.04 -18.30 30.36
C GLN A 96 -22.11 -17.22 29.80
N TYR A 97 -21.52 -17.44 28.62
CA TYR A 97 -20.78 -16.40 27.90
C TYR A 97 -21.66 -15.18 27.60
N LYS A 98 -22.87 -15.36 27.06
CA LYS A 98 -23.80 -14.26 26.76
C LYS A 98 -24.20 -13.49 28.02
N VAL A 99 -24.50 -14.18 29.12
CA VAL A 99 -24.78 -13.53 30.42
C VAL A 99 -23.59 -12.69 30.89
N ASN A 100 -22.36 -13.21 30.76
CA ASN A 100 -21.17 -12.48 31.16
C ASN A 100 -20.91 -11.25 30.26
N LEU A 101 -21.12 -11.38 28.96
CA LEU A 101 -20.98 -10.29 28.00
C LEU A 101 -21.98 -9.16 28.27
N GLU A 102 -23.25 -9.49 28.51
CA GLU A 102 -24.27 -8.48 28.84
C GLU A 102 -23.98 -7.80 30.18
N ASN A 103 -23.46 -8.55 31.17
CA ASN A 103 -22.99 -7.95 32.43
C ASN A 103 -21.81 -6.98 32.20
N ALA A 104 -20.86 -7.32 31.32
CA ALA A 104 -19.74 -6.45 30.98
C ALA A 104 -20.21 -5.16 30.27
N LYS A 105 -21.15 -5.26 29.32
CA LYS A 105 -21.81 -4.11 28.69
C LYS A 105 -22.53 -3.24 29.72
N GLY A 106 -23.29 -3.85 30.62
CA GLY A 106 -24.00 -3.14 31.69
C GLY A 106 -23.08 -2.38 32.65
N LYS A 107 -21.88 -2.92 32.98
CA LYS A 107 -20.87 -2.18 33.75
C LYS A 107 -20.36 -0.95 32.99
N LEU A 108 -20.11 -1.09 31.69
CA LEU A 108 -19.62 0.00 30.86
C LEU A 108 -20.65 1.13 30.76
N GLU A 109 -21.93 0.81 30.56
CA GLU A 109 -23.01 1.79 30.52
C GLU A 109 -23.17 2.54 31.87
N LYS A 110 -23.04 1.83 32.99
CA LYS A 110 -23.05 2.47 34.32
C LYS A 110 -21.91 3.48 34.47
N LEU A 111 -20.70 3.12 34.04
CA LEU A 111 -19.56 4.03 34.07
C LEU A 111 -19.81 5.30 33.22
N LYS A 112 -20.45 5.15 32.05
CA LYS A 112 -20.82 6.29 31.18
C LYS A 112 -21.80 7.25 31.86
N VAL A 113 -22.81 6.71 32.55
CA VAL A 113 -23.80 7.51 33.29
C VAL A 113 -23.17 8.20 34.51
N GLU A 114 -22.24 7.54 35.19
CA GLU A 114 -21.53 8.09 36.34
C GLU A 114 -20.59 9.25 35.94
N GLN A 115 -19.91 9.20 34.79
CA GLN A 115 -19.11 10.35 34.30
C GLN A 115 -19.97 11.56 33.91
N GLN A 116 -21.12 11.34 33.24
CA GLN A 116 -22.02 12.43 32.84
C GLN A 116 -22.66 13.17 34.03
N SER A 117 -22.77 12.52 35.19
CA SER A 117 -23.28 13.15 36.41
C SER A 117 -22.21 13.91 37.20
N VAL A 118 -20.92 13.57 37.03
CA VAL A 118 -19.79 14.31 37.64
C VAL A 118 -19.49 15.61 36.87
N GLU A 119 -19.59 15.62 35.54
CA GLU A 119 -19.33 16.80 34.70
C GLU A 119 -20.37 17.93 34.86
N GLN A 120 -21.54 17.66 35.45
CA GLN A 120 -22.56 18.69 35.72
C GLN A 120 -22.36 19.45 37.04
N CYS A 121 -21.37 19.08 37.87
CA CYS A 121 -21.14 19.72 39.18
C CYS A 121 -19.95 20.69 39.22
N GLU A 122 -19.11 20.75 38.20
CA GLU A 122 -17.89 21.59 38.20
C GLU A 122 -17.95 22.70 37.13
N ASP A 123 -18.86 23.65 37.30
CA ASP A 123 -18.83 24.89 36.51
C ASP A 123 -19.07 26.11 37.43
N ASN A 124 -18.01 26.50 38.16
CA ASN A 124 -17.82 27.84 38.72
C ASN A 124 -16.43 27.93 39.37
N THR A 125 -15.46 28.58 38.72
CA THR A 125 -14.68 29.75 39.21
C THR A 125 -13.53 30.06 38.22
N GLN A 126 -13.48 31.31 37.75
CA GLN A 126 -12.46 31.90 36.86
C GLN A 126 -11.07 32.04 37.52
N LYS A 127 -9.98 32.03 36.73
CA LYS A 127 -8.87 33.02 36.80
C LYS A 127 -7.83 32.93 35.67
N GLU A 128 -7.21 34.08 35.45
CA GLU A 128 -6.50 34.62 34.26
C GLU A 128 -5.06 34.12 34.01
N GLN A 129 -4.55 34.52 32.83
CA GLN A 129 -3.29 34.20 32.11
C GLN A 129 -1.98 34.73 32.77
N PRO A 130 -0.77 34.48 32.21
CA PRO A 130 -0.24 35.40 31.17
C PRO A 130 0.68 34.82 30.06
N HIS A 131 0.73 35.63 28.99
CA HIS A 131 1.47 35.64 27.71
C HIS A 131 2.97 35.29 27.67
N ARG A 132 3.45 34.87 26.48
CA ARG A 132 4.58 35.49 25.75
C ARG A 132 4.39 35.39 24.23
N ASP A 133 4.67 36.51 23.58
CA ASP A 133 4.53 36.81 22.15
C ASP A 133 5.71 36.31 21.31
N GLU A 134 5.50 36.08 20.01
CA GLU A 134 6.24 36.73 18.90
C GLU A 134 5.60 36.39 17.53
N ALA A 135 5.69 37.35 16.59
CA ALA A 135 4.80 37.58 15.45
C ALA A 135 5.18 36.88 14.12
N ASP A 136 4.20 36.69 13.22
CA ASP A 136 4.35 36.91 11.76
C ASP A 136 2.97 36.99 11.05
N ASN A 137 2.91 37.71 9.93
CA ASN A 137 1.73 38.13 9.17
C ASN A 137 0.91 36.97 8.56
N GLY A 138 -0.44 37.03 8.66
CA GLY A 138 -1.34 36.44 7.67
C GLY A 138 -2.57 35.72 8.22
N ILE A 139 -3.76 36.20 7.82
CA ILE A 139 -5.12 35.77 8.19
C ILE A 139 -5.55 36.30 9.58
N GLU A 140 -6.62 37.10 9.63
CA GLU A 140 -7.26 37.47 10.90
C GLU A 140 -7.79 36.18 11.54
N ASP A 141 -7.12 35.67 12.59
CA ASP A 141 -7.41 34.39 13.25
C ASP A 141 -8.87 34.24 13.74
N GLU A 142 -9.61 35.35 13.83
CA GLU A 142 -10.99 35.40 14.29
C GLU A 142 -12.04 35.35 13.16
N THR A 143 -11.63 35.47 11.89
CA THR A 143 -12.56 35.44 10.76
C THR A 143 -13.03 34.01 10.46
N ALA A 144 -14.35 33.81 10.35
CA ALA A 144 -14.91 32.51 10.01
C ALA A 144 -14.48 32.04 8.62
N PHE A 145 -14.19 30.75 8.44
CA PHE A 145 -13.64 30.22 7.20
C PHE A 145 -14.52 30.48 5.98
N TYR A 146 -15.85 30.43 6.10
CA TYR A 146 -16.75 30.73 4.97
C TYR A 146 -16.59 32.16 4.46
N ILE A 147 -16.21 33.12 5.31
CA ILE A 147 -15.89 34.49 4.90
C ILE A 147 -14.52 34.52 4.21
N VAL A 148 -13.53 33.83 4.80
CA VAL A 148 -12.17 33.71 4.23
C VAL A 148 -12.19 33.12 2.82
N TYR A 149 -13.04 32.12 2.58
CA TYR A 149 -13.19 31.44 1.29
C TYR A 149 -14.36 31.97 0.43
N ASN A 150 -14.96 33.11 0.81
CA ASN A 150 -16.06 33.77 0.08
C ASN A 150 -17.23 32.83 -0.29
N ILE A 151 -17.67 31.99 0.64
CA ILE A 151 -18.77 31.03 0.46
C ILE A 151 -20.08 31.67 0.92
N PRO A 152 -21.09 31.83 0.04
CA PRO A 152 -22.42 32.28 0.46
C PRO A 152 -23.02 31.34 1.52
N LEU A 153 -23.62 31.90 2.58
CA LEU A 153 -24.21 31.13 3.69
C LEU A 153 -25.21 30.05 3.24
N GLU A 154 -25.90 30.30 2.12
CA GLU A 154 -26.89 29.40 1.51
C GLU A 154 -26.29 28.15 0.88
N LEU A 155 -24.98 28.17 0.56
CA LEU A 155 -24.26 27.07 -0.09
C LEU A 155 -23.43 26.23 0.89
N ILE A 156 -23.51 26.51 2.19
CA ILE A 156 -22.74 25.78 3.21
C ILE A 156 -23.33 24.36 3.36
N PRO A 157 -22.57 23.29 3.04
CA PRO A 157 -23.07 21.94 3.11
C PRO A 157 -23.21 21.50 4.58
N ASN A 158 -24.34 20.90 4.93
CA ASN A 158 -24.54 20.31 6.26
C ASN A 158 -24.15 18.83 6.33
N ALA A 159 -23.19 18.42 5.49
CA ALA A 159 -22.69 17.04 5.43
C ALA A 159 -21.69 16.78 6.55
N ASP A 160 -21.76 15.58 7.15
CA ASP A 160 -20.81 15.13 8.15
C ASP A 160 -19.39 15.01 7.57
N ILE A 161 -18.39 15.25 8.41
CA ILE A 161 -16.98 15.10 8.04
C ILE A 161 -16.66 13.61 7.92
N ASP A 162 -16.24 13.14 6.74
CA ASP A 162 -15.77 11.74 6.56
C ASP A 162 -14.46 11.54 7.34
N PRO A 163 -14.37 10.53 8.22
CA PRO A 163 -13.17 10.24 9.03
C PRO A 163 -11.91 9.95 8.22
N ARG A 164 -12.00 9.67 6.91
CA ARG A 164 -10.85 9.41 6.02
C ARG A 164 -10.23 10.67 5.45
N VAL A 165 -10.90 11.82 5.61
CA VAL A 165 -10.46 13.11 5.07
C VAL A 165 -9.28 13.69 5.84
N PHE A 166 -9.23 13.38 7.14
CA PHE A 166 -8.25 13.91 8.07
C PHE A 166 -7.45 12.78 8.71
N SER A 167 -6.25 13.08 9.17
CA SER A 167 -5.55 12.23 10.10
C SER A 167 -6.43 11.98 11.33
N VAL A 168 -6.25 10.81 11.92
CA VAL A 168 -6.98 10.39 13.12
C VAL A 168 -6.90 11.45 14.22
N ARG A 169 -5.75 12.13 14.36
CA ARG A 169 -5.57 13.22 15.31
C ARG A 169 -6.47 14.41 15.00
N THR A 170 -6.45 14.90 13.76
CA THR A 170 -7.21 16.08 13.33
C THR A 170 -8.71 15.80 13.37
N TYR A 171 -9.15 14.66 12.86
CA TYR A 171 -10.55 14.24 12.94
C TYR A 171 -11.06 14.21 14.38
N ASN A 172 -10.31 13.59 15.29
CA ASN A 172 -10.69 13.51 16.70
C ASN A 172 -10.65 14.87 17.41
N CYS A 173 -9.76 15.78 17.02
CA CYS A 173 -9.77 17.15 17.55
C CYS A 173 -11.05 17.88 17.11
N LEU A 174 -11.40 17.83 15.82
CA LEU A 174 -12.63 18.45 15.29
C LEU A 174 -13.89 17.93 16.01
N ARG A 175 -14.03 16.61 16.15
CA ARG A 175 -15.16 15.99 16.87
C ARG A 175 -15.25 16.47 18.33
N ARG A 176 -14.12 16.58 19.03
CA ARG A 176 -14.09 17.11 20.42
C ARG A 176 -14.44 18.59 20.49
N GLY A 177 -14.11 19.35 19.46
CA GLY A 177 -14.53 20.75 19.31
C GLY A 177 -15.97 20.91 18.83
N ASN A 178 -16.80 19.85 18.86
CA ASN A 178 -18.17 19.86 18.33
C ASN A 178 -18.28 20.26 16.85
N ILE A 179 -17.23 20.02 16.07
CA ILE A 179 -17.21 20.19 14.62
C ILE A 179 -17.39 18.81 13.98
N ASN A 180 -18.65 18.48 13.70
CA ASN A 180 -19.08 17.19 13.15
C ASN A 180 -19.40 17.28 11.66
N SER A 181 -19.77 18.46 11.17
CA SER A 181 -20.12 18.70 9.77
C SER A 181 -19.19 19.71 9.10
N ILE A 182 -19.09 19.65 7.77
CA ILE A 182 -18.34 20.61 6.95
C ILE A 182 -18.89 22.02 7.17
N GLY A 183 -20.20 22.15 7.33
CA GLY A 183 -20.83 23.44 7.60
C GLY A 183 -20.49 24.04 8.96
N GLN A 184 -20.32 23.20 9.99
CA GLN A 184 -19.81 23.64 11.30
C GLN A 184 -18.34 24.06 11.19
N LEU A 185 -17.54 23.31 10.42
CA LEU A 185 -16.15 23.62 10.17
C LEU A 185 -16.00 24.98 9.47
N LEU A 186 -16.76 25.22 8.40
CA LEU A 186 -16.74 26.47 7.65
C LEU A 186 -17.18 27.69 8.47
N LYS A 187 -18.05 27.51 9.47
CA LYS A 187 -18.48 28.58 10.38
C LYS A 187 -17.49 28.85 11.52
N SER A 188 -16.50 27.98 11.72
CA SER A 188 -15.43 28.16 12.71
C SER A 188 -14.29 29.03 12.16
N ASN A 189 -13.28 29.31 12.99
CA ASN A 189 -12.10 30.11 12.64
C ASN A 189 -10.82 29.52 13.26
N ILE A 190 -9.65 30.05 12.87
CA ILE A 190 -8.34 29.53 13.30
C ILE A 190 -8.18 29.63 14.82
N LYS A 191 -8.61 30.73 15.43
CA LYS A 191 -8.59 30.91 16.89
C LYS A 191 -9.39 29.83 17.62
N TYR A 192 -10.57 29.50 17.11
CA TYR A 192 -11.43 28.46 17.67
C TYR A 192 -10.76 27.09 17.56
N LEU A 193 -10.22 26.75 16.39
CA LEU A 193 -9.50 25.49 16.19
C LEU A 193 -8.26 25.38 17.08
N SER A 194 -7.52 26.47 17.25
CA SER A 194 -6.32 26.52 18.09
C SER A 194 -6.62 26.29 19.58
N ASN A 195 -7.84 26.61 20.02
CA ASN A 195 -8.30 26.36 21.38
C ASN A 195 -8.83 24.93 21.61
N ILE A 196 -8.95 24.11 20.56
CA ILE A 196 -9.35 22.72 20.71
C ILE A 196 -8.20 21.92 21.35
N LYS A 197 -8.49 21.24 22.46
CA LYS A 197 -7.52 20.42 23.19
C LYS A 197 -6.84 19.39 22.26
N ASN A 198 -5.50 19.42 22.24
CA ASN A 198 -4.60 18.60 21.42
C ASN A 198 -4.56 18.92 19.91
N MET A 199 -5.23 19.99 19.47
CA MET A 199 -5.12 20.51 18.11
C MET A 199 -3.77 21.26 17.98
N GLY A 200 -2.85 20.69 17.21
CA GLY A 200 -1.54 21.31 16.96
C GLY A 200 -1.47 21.94 15.57
N ALA A 201 -0.41 22.72 15.29
CA ALA A 201 -0.20 23.39 14.01
C ALA A 201 -0.33 22.45 12.79
N LYS A 202 0.14 21.19 12.90
CA LYS A 202 -0.04 20.18 11.83
C LYS A 202 -1.50 19.83 11.56
N SER A 203 -2.32 19.74 12.61
CA SER A 203 -3.75 19.45 12.48
C SER A 203 -4.52 20.64 11.93
N ILE A 204 -4.14 21.86 12.33
CA ILE A 204 -4.70 23.09 11.77
C ILE A 204 -4.33 23.21 10.29
N ASN A 205 -3.07 22.95 9.92
CA ASN A 205 -2.66 22.95 8.52
C ASN A 205 -3.41 21.89 7.71
N GLU A 206 -3.66 20.71 8.28
CA GLU A 206 -4.46 19.67 7.62
C GLU A 206 -5.91 20.12 7.39
N VAL A 207 -6.50 20.85 8.34
CA VAL A 207 -7.81 21.49 8.18
C VAL A 207 -7.78 22.56 7.11
N LEU A 208 -6.79 23.44 7.10
CA LEU A 208 -6.67 24.49 6.09
C LEU A 208 -6.45 23.88 4.70
N SER A 209 -5.59 22.88 4.57
CA SER A 209 -5.38 22.13 3.32
C SER A 209 -6.65 21.40 2.89
N PHE A 210 -7.40 20.80 3.82
CA PHE A 210 -8.70 20.21 3.50
C PHE A 210 -9.67 21.26 2.99
N LEU A 211 -9.83 22.39 3.67
CA LEU A 211 -10.75 23.44 3.24
C LEU A 211 -10.32 24.01 1.89
N GLN A 212 -9.02 24.17 1.63
CA GLN A 212 -8.51 24.53 0.31
C GLN A 212 -8.78 23.46 -0.75
N SER A 213 -8.75 22.17 -0.41
CA SER A 213 -8.93 21.05 -1.34
C SER A 213 -10.37 20.56 -1.52
N GLY A 214 -11.23 20.79 -0.52
CA GLY A 214 -12.61 20.30 -0.38
C GLY A 214 -13.63 21.42 -0.54
N VAL A 215 -13.27 22.68 -0.26
CA VAL A 215 -13.91 23.86 -0.86
C VAL A 215 -13.31 24.04 -2.26
N ILE A 216 -13.48 23.02 -3.09
CA ILE A 216 -13.69 23.29 -4.50
C ILE A 216 -15.12 23.85 -4.53
N VAL A 217 -15.24 25.18 -4.30
CA VAL A 217 -15.97 26.03 -5.25
C VAL A 217 -15.68 25.39 -6.59
N GLU A 218 -16.70 24.98 -7.38
CA GLU A 218 -16.51 24.58 -8.78
C GLU A 218 -15.24 25.21 -9.28
N LYS A 219 -14.15 24.42 -9.38
CA LYS A 219 -12.79 24.96 -9.37
C LYS A 219 -12.81 26.16 -10.32
N PRO A 220 -12.70 27.43 -9.87
CA PRO A 220 -12.61 28.49 -10.84
C PRO A 220 -11.24 28.25 -11.47
N ALA A 221 -11.28 27.65 -12.67
CA ALA A 221 -10.13 27.09 -13.36
C ALA A 221 -9.43 25.92 -12.61
N PRO A 222 -8.64 25.08 -13.33
CA PRO A 222 -7.65 24.20 -12.70
C PRO A 222 -6.80 24.96 -11.66
N ASP A 223 -6.13 24.24 -10.74
CA ASP A 223 -5.08 24.84 -9.92
C ASP A 223 -3.98 25.36 -10.85
N VAL A 224 -4.14 26.60 -11.28
CA VAL A 224 -3.12 27.41 -11.91
C VAL A 224 -2.49 28.19 -10.77
N ASN A 225 -1.90 27.49 -9.80
CA ASN A 225 -0.70 28.02 -9.14
C ASN A 225 0.49 27.92 -10.13
N LEU A 226 0.26 28.30 -11.39
CA LEU A 226 1.31 28.71 -12.30
C LEU A 226 1.62 30.14 -11.87
N THR A 227 2.57 30.27 -10.97
CA THR A 227 3.25 31.54 -10.77
C THR A 227 3.98 31.83 -12.08
N VAL A 228 3.32 32.51 -13.01
CA VAL A 228 3.96 32.97 -14.24
C VAL A 228 5.00 34.01 -13.83
N PRO A 229 6.29 33.81 -14.16
CA PRO A 229 7.33 34.79 -13.91
C PRO A 229 6.93 36.16 -14.46
N GLN A 230 7.22 37.22 -13.70
CA GLN A 230 6.87 38.58 -14.09
C GLN A 230 7.45 38.96 -15.47
N SER A 231 8.66 38.49 -15.78
CA SER A 231 9.31 38.68 -17.07
C SER A 231 8.51 38.08 -18.25
N ILE A 232 7.83 36.94 -18.03
CA ILE A 232 6.97 36.31 -19.04
C ILE A 232 5.63 37.05 -19.12
N LYS A 233 5.08 37.48 -17.97
CA LYS A 233 3.83 38.27 -17.94
C LYS A 233 3.96 39.56 -18.74
N GLU A 234 5.10 40.23 -18.69
CA GLU A 234 5.35 41.47 -19.43
C GLU A 234 5.38 41.27 -20.95
N LYS A 235 5.61 40.04 -21.42
CA LYS A 235 5.63 39.66 -22.84
C LYS A 235 4.27 39.15 -23.35
N TRP A 236 3.19 39.27 -22.57
CA TRP A 236 1.87 38.72 -22.93
C TRP A 236 1.37 39.14 -24.31
N GLN A 237 1.70 40.36 -24.76
CA GLN A 237 1.27 40.85 -26.06
C GLN A 237 2.02 40.17 -27.21
N GLN A 238 3.34 39.98 -27.08
CA GLN A 238 4.15 39.21 -28.04
C GLN A 238 3.66 37.75 -28.11
N ILE A 239 3.33 37.16 -26.96
CA ILE A 239 2.76 35.81 -26.87
C ILE A 239 1.44 35.71 -27.65
N LEU A 240 0.51 36.66 -27.48
CA LEU A 240 -0.77 36.67 -28.22
C LEU A 240 -0.59 36.91 -29.72
N ASP A 241 0.41 37.71 -30.10
CA ASP A 241 0.78 37.94 -31.51
C ASP A 241 1.53 36.73 -32.13
N ASN A 242 1.70 35.65 -31.36
CA ASN A 242 2.46 34.45 -31.71
C ASN A 242 3.94 34.76 -32.07
N ASP A 243 4.47 35.84 -31.50
CA ASP A 243 5.86 36.27 -31.59
C ASP A 243 6.62 35.75 -30.36
N PHE A 244 7.50 34.78 -30.58
CA PHE A 244 8.29 34.13 -29.54
C PHE A 244 9.80 34.33 -29.73
N ASP A 245 10.22 35.34 -30.51
CA ASP A 245 11.65 35.63 -30.76
C ASP A 245 12.42 35.93 -29.46
N PHE A 246 11.71 36.38 -28.42
CA PHE A 246 12.26 36.62 -27.09
C PHE A 246 12.58 35.33 -26.29
N ILE A 247 12.25 34.13 -26.78
CA ILE A 247 12.54 32.85 -26.09
C ILE A 247 14.03 32.71 -25.79
N GLU A 248 14.91 33.23 -26.64
CA GLU A 248 16.37 33.20 -26.43
C GLU A 248 16.83 33.95 -25.17
N GLU A 249 15.97 34.79 -24.56
CA GLU A 249 16.24 35.48 -23.30
C GLU A 249 16.13 34.56 -22.06
N TYR A 250 15.73 33.28 -22.23
CA TYR A 250 15.40 32.35 -21.16
C TYR A 250 16.23 31.06 -21.21
N ASP A 251 16.91 30.73 -20.10
CA ASP A 251 17.71 29.50 -19.95
C ASP A 251 17.07 28.45 -19.01
N ASN A 252 16.02 28.84 -18.26
CA ASN A 252 15.39 27.97 -17.27
C ASN A 252 14.43 26.98 -17.93
N GLN A 253 14.69 25.68 -17.75
CA GLN A 253 13.88 24.58 -18.29
C GLN A 253 12.37 24.71 -17.97
N LYS A 254 12.00 25.18 -16.77
CA LYS A 254 10.57 25.34 -16.41
C LYS A 254 9.90 26.47 -17.18
N ASP A 255 10.65 27.54 -17.43
CA ASP A 255 10.15 28.72 -18.14
C ASP A 255 10.03 28.41 -19.64
N LEU A 256 11.01 27.70 -20.20
CA LEU A 256 10.97 27.17 -21.56
C LEU A 256 9.79 26.21 -21.79
N GLU A 257 9.55 25.28 -20.85
CA GLU A 257 8.37 24.39 -20.89
C GLU A 257 7.05 25.15 -20.79
N LEU A 258 7.01 26.29 -20.08
CA LEU A 258 5.82 27.14 -19.99
C LEU A 258 5.59 27.93 -21.28
N LEU A 259 6.63 28.55 -21.84
CA LEU A 259 6.57 29.29 -23.09
C LEU A 259 6.14 28.40 -24.26
N GLU A 260 6.64 27.17 -24.30
CA GLU A 260 6.23 26.17 -25.28
C GLU A 260 4.74 25.83 -25.17
N LYS A 261 4.20 25.73 -23.94
CA LYS A 261 2.75 25.55 -23.73
C LYS A 261 1.96 26.74 -24.27
N TYR A 262 2.42 27.97 -24.05
CA TYR A 262 1.76 29.16 -24.59
C TYR A 262 1.82 29.23 -26.11
N ARG A 263 2.96 28.89 -26.71
CA ARG A 263 3.13 28.82 -28.16
C ARG A 263 2.12 27.87 -28.81
N VAL A 264 1.99 26.66 -28.27
CA VAL A 264 1.00 25.69 -28.73
C VAL A 264 -0.42 26.18 -28.48
N ALA A 265 -0.70 26.75 -27.30
CA ALA A 265 -2.04 27.22 -26.96
C ALA A 265 -2.54 28.34 -27.90
N VAL A 266 -1.71 29.35 -28.16
CA VAL A 266 -2.08 30.48 -29.05
C VAL A 266 -2.23 30.01 -30.50
N SER A 267 -1.50 28.97 -30.93
CA SER A 267 -1.68 28.42 -32.28
C SER A 267 -2.97 27.60 -32.48
N GLU A 268 -3.54 27.06 -31.41
CA GLU A 268 -4.69 26.15 -31.46
C GLU A 268 -6.01 26.81 -31.01
N VAL A 269 -5.92 27.88 -30.21
CA VAL A 269 -7.07 28.61 -29.66
C VAL A 269 -7.41 29.81 -30.55
N ASP A 270 -8.70 30.09 -30.74
CA ASP A 270 -9.16 31.29 -31.45
C ASP A 270 -8.59 32.58 -30.83
N ASN A 271 -8.19 33.53 -31.67
CA ASN A 271 -7.53 34.76 -31.24
C ASN A 271 -8.40 35.60 -30.27
N GLU A 272 -9.71 35.69 -30.50
CA GLU A 272 -10.61 36.45 -29.60
C GLU A 272 -10.70 35.77 -28.23
N LEU A 273 -10.68 34.44 -28.20
CA LEU A 273 -10.68 33.67 -26.96
C LEU A 273 -9.33 33.80 -26.23
N ALA A 274 -8.20 33.78 -26.95
CA ALA A 274 -6.86 33.98 -26.38
C ALA A 274 -6.71 35.38 -25.75
N ILE A 275 -7.19 36.43 -26.43
CA ILE A 275 -7.27 37.79 -25.90
C ILE A 275 -8.14 37.83 -24.64
N SER A 276 -9.29 37.15 -24.67
CA SER A 276 -10.22 37.10 -23.53
C SER A 276 -9.60 36.42 -22.30
N CYS A 277 -8.73 35.42 -22.48
CA CYS A 277 -8.00 34.78 -21.38
C CYS A 277 -7.12 35.77 -20.60
N VAL A 278 -6.60 36.81 -21.24
CA VAL A 278 -5.73 37.81 -20.62
C VAL A 278 -6.53 38.99 -20.07
N LEU A 279 -7.45 39.53 -20.88
CA LEU A 279 -8.16 40.77 -20.55
C LEU A 279 -9.41 40.56 -19.69
N TYR A 280 -10.06 39.40 -19.83
CA TYR A 280 -11.34 39.09 -19.18
C TYR A 280 -11.33 37.68 -18.56
N PRO A 281 -10.34 37.34 -17.73
CA PRO A 281 -10.15 35.98 -17.22
C PRO A 281 -11.40 35.44 -16.51
N GLU A 282 -12.10 36.28 -15.74
CA GLU A 282 -13.34 35.90 -15.04
C GLU A 282 -14.44 35.41 -15.99
N SER A 283 -14.52 35.96 -17.20
CA SER A 283 -15.52 35.58 -18.20
C SER A 283 -15.17 34.27 -18.92
N VAL A 284 -13.88 33.90 -18.93
CA VAL A 284 -13.38 32.68 -19.58
C VAL A 284 -13.39 31.48 -18.63
N VAL A 285 -13.32 31.70 -17.31
CA VAL A 285 -13.35 30.64 -16.28
C VAL A 285 -14.51 29.63 -16.48
N PRO A 286 -15.77 30.03 -16.73
CA PRO A 286 -16.86 29.09 -16.96
C PRO A 286 -16.65 28.21 -18.21
N ILE A 287 -16.04 28.76 -19.26
CA ILE A 287 -15.72 28.04 -20.51
C ILE A 287 -14.64 26.99 -20.22
N ILE A 288 -13.58 27.37 -19.50
CA ILE A 288 -12.52 26.46 -19.06
C ILE A 288 -13.11 25.33 -18.22
N ASN A 289 -14.01 25.64 -17.29
CA ASN A 289 -14.64 24.64 -16.42
C ASN A 289 -15.51 23.65 -17.22
N ALA A 290 -16.29 24.15 -18.18
CA ALA A 290 -17.10 23.30 -19.06
C ALA A 290 -16.23 22.36 -19.92
N LEU A 291 -15.18 22.89 -20.55
CA LEU A 291 -14.24 22.11 -21.35
C LEU A 291 -13.45 21.12 -20.51
N HIS A 292 -13.00 21.53 -19.31
CA HIS A 292 -12.32 20.64 -18.38
C HIS A 292 -13.26 19.53 -17.92
N SER A 293 -14.52 19.79 -17.61
CA SER A 293 -15.48 18.75 -17.24
C SER A 293 -15.60 17.70 -18.35
N PHE A 294 -15.66 18.13 -19.61
CA PHE A 294 -15.70 17.25 -20.77
C PHE A 294 -14.41 16.44 -20.96
N ALA A 295 -13.24 17.10 -20.84
CA ALA A 295 -11.94 16.48 -21.12
C ALA A 295 -11.30 15.77 -19.91
N SER A 296 -11.84 15.94 -18.70
CA SER A 296 -11.23 15.51 -17.43
C SER A 296 -10.84 14.04 -17.39
N LYS A 297 -11.69 13.17 -17.94
CA LYS A 297 -11.43 11.73 -18.05
C LYS A 297 -10.22 11.44 -18.93
N GLU A 298 -10.20 11.97 -20.15
CA GLU A 298 -9.10 11.76 -21.11
C GLU A 298 -7.78 12.37 -20.60
N ILE A 299 -7.85 13.57 -20.00
CA ILE A 299 -6.69 14.22 -19.35
C ILE A 299 -6.13 13.33 -18.23
N THR A 300 -7.00 12.71 -17.43
CA THR A 300 -6.60 11.80 -16.34
C THR A 300 -5.90 10.57 -16.90
N ILE A 301 -6.48 9.95 -17.93
CA ILE A 301 -5.92 8.76 -18.60
C ILE A 301 -4.55 9.10 -19.20
N ASP A 302 -4.42 10.20 -19.95
CA ASP A 302 -3.15 10.62 -20.56
C ASP A 302 -2.05 10.87 -19.51
N ASN A 303 -2.38 11.59 -18.44
CA ASN A 303 -1.44 11.82 -17.34
C ASN A 303 -0.99 10.51 -16.68
N ARG A 304 -1.90 9.54 -16.50
CA ARG A 304 -1.58 8.22 -15.97
C ARG A 304 -0.71 7.43 -16.93
N ARG A 305 -1.02 7.42 -18.23
CA ARG A 305 -0.20 6.79 -19.27
C ARG A 305 1.23 7.32 -19.26
N LYS A 306 1.42 8.64 -19.22
CA LYS A 306 2.74 9.28 -19.10
C LYS A 306 3.50 8.85 -17.84
N LYS A 307 2.80 8.72 -16.69
CA LYS A 307 3.42 8.23 -15.45
C LYS A 307 3.83 6.76 -15.53
N LEU A 308 2.97 5.91 -16.09
CA LEU A 308 3.28 4.48 -16.27
C LEU A 308 4.40 4.28 -17.30
N GLN A 309 4.43 5.06 -18.37
CA GLN A 309 5.51 5.03 -19.36
C GLN A 309 6.88 5.28 -18.70
N LYS A 310 6.98 6.31 -17.85
CA LYS A 310 8.20 6.59 -17.07
C LYS A 310 8.63 5.45 -16.15
N GLN A 311 7.72 4.57 -15.74
CA GLN A 311 8.05 3.36 -14.98
C GLN A 311 8.53 2.25 -15.91
N ILE A 312 7.84 2.04 -17.03
CA ILE A 312 8.23 1.09 -18.08
C ILE A 312 9.64 1.36 -18.58
N ASP A 313 10.00 2.62 -18.79
CA ASP A 313 11.33 3.03 -19.27
C ASP A 313 12.48 2.58 -18.34
N LYS A 314 12.18 2.25 -17.08
CA LYS A 314 13.16 1.74 -16.10
C LYS A 314 13.25 0.21 -16.07
N ILE A 315 12.24 -0.47 -16.60
CA ILE A 315 12.15 -1.94 -16.60
C ILE A 315 13.06 -2.48 -17.72
N PRO A 316 13.82 -3.57 -17.51
CA PRO A 316 14.60 -4.20 -18.57
C PRO A 316 13.73 -4.59 -19.78
N ILE A 317 14.27 -4.41 -21.00
CA ILE A 317 13.56 -4.65 -22.27
C ILE A 317 12.92 -6.04 -22.29
N THR A 318 13.66 -7.08 -21.88
CA THR A 318 13.15 -8.45 -21.80
C THR A 318 11.82 -8.54 -21.03
N ARG A 319 11.76 -7.93 -19.85
CA ARG A 319 10.53 -7.91 -19.01
C ARG A 319 9.45 -7.00 -19.56
N GLN A 320 9.80 -5.92 -20.27
CA GLN A 320 8.81 -5.09 -20.95
C GLN A 320 8.03 -5.91 -22.00
N HIS A 321 8.72 -6.80 -22.71
CA HIS A 321 8.17 -7.65 -23.76
C HIS A 321 7.59 -8.97 -23.26
N ALA A 322 7.82 -9.33 -22.00
CA ALA A 322 7.25 -10.51 -21.37
C ALA A 322 5.71 -10.41 -21.24
N ASP A 323 5.07 -11.57 -21.12
CA ASP A 323 3.64 -11.66 -20.88
C ASP A 323 3.27 -11.06 -19.52
N PHE A 324 2.28 -10.16 -19.54
CA PHE A 324 1.80 -9.46 -18.36
C PHE A 324 1.25 -10.44 -17.33
N LEU A 325 0.38 -11.38 -17.73
CA LEU A 325 -0.28 -12.28 -16.78
C LEU A 325 0.71 -13.24 -16.13
N THR A 326 1.70 -13.74 -16.88
CA THR A 326 2.78 -14.58 -16.35
C THR A 326 3.53 -13.85 -15.24
N LEU A 327 4.05 -12.65 -15.51
CA LEU A 327 4.78 -11.87 -14.50
C LEU A 327 3.88 -11.41 -13.34
N PHE A 328 2.64 -11.05 -13.65
CA PHE A 328 1.68 -10.60 -12.64
C PHE A 328 1.32 -11.73 -11.66
N THR A 329 1.17 -12.96 -12.16
CA THR A 329 0.93 -14.15 -11.32
C THR A 329 2.12 -14.44 -10.41
N ILE A 330 3.35 -14.29 -10.90
CA ILE A 330 4.57 -14.41 -10.09
C ILE A 330 4.59 -13.34 -8.97
N CYS A 331 4.08 -12.13 -9.26
CA CYS A 331 4.02 -11.03 -8.31
C CYS A 331 2.95 -11.22 -7.21
N GLU A 332 1.72 -11.65 -7.56
CA GLU A 332 0.60 -11.71 -6.61
C GLU A 332 0.56 -12.98 -5.75
N LYS A 333 1.32 -14.03 -6.07
CA LYS A 333 1.60 -15.23 -5.26
C LYS A 333 0.45 -16.06 -4.69
N GLU A 334 -0.81 -15.68 -4.82
CA GLU A 334 -1.96 -16.52 -4.47
C GLU A 334 -3.19 -16.06 -5.24
N TYR A 335 -4.00 -17.03 -5.72
CA TYR A 335 -5.11 -16.86 -6.66
C TYR A 335 -6.13 -15.79 -6.26
N ALA A 336 -5.84 -14.55 -6.65
CA ALA A 336 -6.80 -13.50 -6.86
C ALA A 336 -6.13 -12.43 -7.70
N THR A 337 -5.77 -12.77 -8.96
CA THR A 337 -5.69 -11.76 -10.01
C THR A 337 -6.95 -10.93 -9.83
N SER A 338 -6.78 -9.70 -9.37
CA SER A 338 -7.95 -9.03 -8.80
C SER A 338 -9.02 -8.92 -9.88
N ASP A 339 -10.29 -8.97 -9.50
CA ASP A 339 -11.38 -8.99 -10.47
C ASP A 339 -11.31 -7.80 -11.44
N GLU A 340 -10.69 -6.68 -11.05
CA GLU A 340 -10.35 -5.56 -11.94
C GLU A 340 -9.36 -5.95 -13.06
N ILE A 341 -8.26 -6.63 -12.73
CA ILE A 341 -7.22 -7.01 -13.70
C ILE A 341 -7.73 -8.12 -14.61
N LYS A 342 -8.46 -9.11 -14.09
CA LYS A 342 -9.08 -10.15 -14.95
C LYS A 342 -10.07 -9.55 -15.94
N ARG A 343 -10.85 -8.55 -15.51
CA ARG A 343 -11.77 -7.84 -16.41
C ARG A 343 -11.02 -7.02 -17.45
N ALA A 344 -9.92 -6.37 -17.06
CA ALA A 344 -9.12 -5.56 -17.97
C ALA A 344 -8.27 -6.41 -18.93
N ILE A 345 -7.83 -7.59 -18.50
CA ILE A 345 -6.89 -8.48 -19.20
C ILE A 345 -7.37 -9.93 -19.03
N PRO A 346 -8.35 -10.40 -19.84
CA PRO A 346 -8.94 -11.71 -19.66
C PRO A 346 -8.14 -12.86 -20.32
N PHE A 347 -7.08 -12.56 -21.07
CA PHE A 347 -6.29 -13.56 -21.81
C PHE A 347 -4.79 -13.24 -21.81
N SER A 348 -3.96 -14.26 -22.07
CA SER A 348 -2.50 -14.15 -22.21
C SER A 348 -2.09 -13.58 -23.58
N GLY A 349 -0.92 -12.95 -23.64
CA GLY A 349 -0.32 -12.35 -24.82
C GLY A 349 -0.20 -10.83 -24.74
N LEU A 350 -0.78 -10.17 -23.72
CA LEU A 350 -0.56 -8.75 -23.49
C LEU A 350 0.85 -8.56 -22.93
N GLN A 351 1.71 -7.84 -23.66
CA GLN A 351 3.07 -7.55 -23.19
C GLN A 351 3.03 -6.47 -22.09
N VAL A 352 3.94 -6.51 -21.13
CA VAL A 352 3.97 -5.56 -20.00
C VAL A 352 3.91 -4.10 -20.45
N TYR A 353 4.67 -3.69 -21.47
CA TYR A 353 4.63 -2.29 -21.92
C TYR A 353 3.27 -1.86 -22.50
N GLN A 354 2.44 -2.81 -22.94
CA GLN A 354 1.14 -2.54 -23.54
C GLN A 354 0.07 -2.22 -22.50
N CYS A 355 0.32 -2.46 -21.20
CA CYS A 355 -0.65 -2.20 -20.14
C CYS A 355 -1.06 -0.71 -20.03
N ILE A 356 -0.27 0.22 -20.59
CA ILE A 356 -0.62 1.64 -20.67
C ILE A 356 -1.78 1.92 -21.64
N LYS A 357 -2.08 0.97 -22.55
CA LYS A 357 -3.16 1.13 -23.53
C LYS A 357 -4.51 0.66 -23.01
N LEU A 358 -4.59 0.20 -21.75
CA LEU A 358 -5.85 -0.22 -21.15
C LEU A 358 -6.85 0.96 -21.10
N ASN A 359 -8.13 0.63 -21.30
CA ASN A 359 -9.20 1.63 -21.47
C ASN A 359 -9.63 2.25 -20.13
N ASP A 360 -9.63 1.48 -19.04
CA ASP A 360 -10.15 1.90 -17.73
C ASP A 360 -9.05 2.42 -16.80
N LEU A 361 -8.01 3.06 -17.35
CA LEU A 361 -6.91 3.60 -16.54
C LEU A 361 -7.33 4.79 -15.67
N ASP A 362 -8.50 5.38 -15.89
CA ASP A 362 -9.13 6.35 -14.98
C ASP A 362 -9.62 5.70 -13.67
N ASN A 363 -9.82 4.38 -13.65
CA ASN A 363 -10.11 3.65 -12.42
C ASN A 363 -8.90 3.64 -11.48
N ASP A 364 -9.05 4.23 -10.28
CA ASP A 364 -7.98 4.35 -9.27
C ASP A 364 -7.41 3.01 -8.82
N ILE A 365 -8.26 1.99 -8.67
CA ILE A 365 -7.87 0.66 -8.20
C ILE A 365 -7.04 -0.03 -9.29
N LEU A 366 -7.51 -0.02 -10.54
CA LEU A 366 -6.76 -0.61 -11.65
C LEU A 366 -5.41 0.08 -11.85
N TYR A 367 -5.41 1.42 -11.90
CA TYR A 367 -4.19 2.21 -12.07
C TYR A 367 -3.17 1.96 -10.95
N SER A 368 -3.62 1.95 -9.68
CA SER A 368 -2.72 1.71 -8.55
C SER A 368 -2.10 0.32 -8.57
N LYS A 369 -2.85 -0.70 -8.97
CA LYS A 369 -2.34 -2.07 -9.14
C LYS A 369 -1.33 -2.18 -10.27
N ILE A 370 -1.62 -1.63 -11.44
CA ILE A 370 -0.67 -1.60 -12.56
C ILE A 370 0.60 -0.84 -12.16
N SER A 371 0.46 0.31 -11.51
CA SER A 371 1.60 1.10 -11.03
C SER A 371 2.44 0.38 -9.96
N ALA A 372 1.82 -0.42 -9.10
CA ALA A 372 2.55 -1.28 -8.15
C ALA A 372 3.29 -2.41 -8.87
N PHE A 373 2.62 -3.07 -9.82
CA PHE A 373 3.20 -4.14 -10.63
C PHE A 373 4.41 -3.66 -11.45
N LEU A 374 4.30 -2.55 -12.18
CA LEU A 374 5.41 -2.00 -12.97
C LEU A 374 6.61 -1.62 -12.10
N ARG A 375 6.38 -1.11 -10.88
CA ARG A 375 7.46 -0.87 -9.92
C ARG A 375 8.12 -2.17 -9.46
N TRP A 376 7.33 -3.23 -9.23
CA TRP A 376 7.86 -4.53 -8.87
C TRP A 376 8.71 -5.14 -9.99
N CYS A 377 8.29 -5.00 -11.26
CA CYS A 377 9.02 -5.50 -12.43
C CYS A 377 10.45 -4.95 -12.58
N ASN A 378 10.85 -3.94 -11.80
CA ASN A 378 12.22 -3.42 -11.76
C ASN A 378 13.12 -4.12 -10.72
N TYR A 379 12.84 -5.38 -10.38
CA TYR A 379 13.67 -6.17 -9.46
C TYR A 379 15.02 -6.56 -10.10
N ASP A 380 16.00 -6.91 -9.27
CA ASP A 380 17.23 -7.58 -9.68
C ASP A 380 17.29 -8.94 -8.98
N ILE A 381 17.35 -10.03 -9.78
CA ILE A 381 17.30 -11.40 -9.26
C ILE A 381 18.62 -11.73 -8.54
N SER A 382 19.75 -11.32 -9.10
CA SER A 382 21.08 -11.60 -8.55
C SER A 382 21.28 -10.89 -7.21
N ASP A 383 20.88 -9.63 -7.11
CA ASP A 383 20.91 -8.89 -5.84
C ASP A 383 20.10 -9.60 -4.75
N LYS A 384 18.91 -10.12 -5.09
CA LYS A 384 18.03 -10.83 -4.14
C LYS A 384 18.64 -12.16 -3.70
N ILE A 385 19.26 -12.89 -4.62
CA ILE A 385 19.99 -14.12 -4.33
C ILE A 385 21.14 -13.80 -3.37
N ASP A 386 21.98 -12.82 -3.69
CA ASP A 386 23.15 -12.47 -2.90
C ASP A 386 22.78 -11.98 -1.50
N GLU A 387 21.73 -11.15 -1.37
CA GLU A 387 21.17 -10.72 -0.09
C GLU A 387 20.85 -11.94 0.80
N PHE A 388 20.15 -12.93 0.25
CA PHE A 388 19.79 -14.14 0.99
C PHE A 388 21.03 -14.95 1.39
N PHE A 389 21.92 -15.25 0.44
CA PHE A 389 23.10 -16.08 0.68
C PHE A 389 24.03 -15.45 1.71
N ASN A 390 24.31 -14.15 1.59
CA ASN A 390 25.14 -13.41 2.55
C ASN A 390 24.54 -13.44 3.96
N ALA A 391 23.24 -13.16 4.09
CA ALA A 391 22.59 -13.08 5.40
C ALA A 391 22.37 -14.45 6.07
N ASN A 392 22.17 -15.52 5.30
CA ASN A 392 21.70 -16.80 5.84
C ASN A 392 22.69 -17.95 5.75
N ILE A 393 23.58 -17.95 4.75
CA ILE A 393 24.47 -19.07 4.43
C ILE A 393 25.93 -18.68 4.61
N LEU A 394 26.41 -17.71 3.83
CA LEU A 394 27.84 -17.38 3.71
C LEU A 394 28.44 -16.83 5.00
N ASN A 395 27.64 -16.13 5.82
CA ASN A 395 28.10 -15.65 7.14
C ASN A 395 28.38 -16.77 8.18
N LYS A 396 28.13 -18.04 7.84
CA LYS A 396 28.32 -19.19 8.74
C LYS A 396 29.18 -20.25 8.08
N GLN A 397 30.48 -20.21 8.36
CA GLN A 397 31.46 -21.14 7.78
C GLN A 397 31.08 -22.63 7.92
N LYS A 398 30.49 -23.02 9.08
CA LYS A 398 30.02 -24.40 9.29
C LYS A 398 28.87 -24.77 8.35
N VAL A 399 27.95 -23.84 8.07
CA VAL A 399 26.83 -24.06 7.13
C VAL A 399 27.37 -24.22 5.72
N VAL A 400 28.24 -23.30 5.28
CA VAL A 400 28.90 -23.36 3.96
C VAL A 400 29.61 -24.70 3.77
N THR A 401 30.46 -25.09 4.72
CA THR A 401 31.22 -26.35 4.64
C THR A 401 30.31 -27.57 4.54
N VAL A 402 29.18 -27.57 5.28
CA VAL A 402 28.19 -28.65 5.19
C VAL A 402 27.55 -28.66 3.80
N LEU A 403 26.99 -27.53 3.34
CA LEU A 403 26.26 -27.48 2.08
C LEU A 403 27.16 -27.75 0.86
N GLU A 404 28.35 -27.18 0.77
CA GLU A 404 29.32 -27.52 -0.28
C GLU A 404 29.73 -28.99 -0.26
N GLY A 405 29.94 -29.53 0.95
CA GLY A 405 30.27 -30.94 1.13
C GLY A 405 29.17 -31.84 0.58
N ARG A 406 27.91 -31.51 0.87
CA ARG A 406 26.73 -32.24 0.37
C ARG A 406 26.54 -32.06 -1.13
N ALA A 407 26.71 -30.85 -1.65
CA ALA A 407 26.66 -30.56 -3.09
C ALA A 407 27.70 -31.38 -3.89
N LYS A 408 28.87 -31.65 -3.29
CA LYS A 408 29.93 -32.51 -3.85
C LYS A 408 29.71 -34.01 -3.63
N GLY A 409 28.57 -34.42 -3.03
CA GLY A 409 28.24 -35.83 -2.80
C GLY A 409 28.84 -36.47 -1.54
N ASN A 410 29.49 -35.70 -0.65
CA ASN A 410 30.07 -36.26 0.57
C ASN A 410 28.99 -36.73 1.56
N THR A 411 29.32 -37.78 2.32
CA THR A 411 28.44 -38.29 3.38
C THR A 411 28.43 -37.38 4.60
N LEU A 412 27.33 -37.43 5.35
CA LEU A 412 27.18 -36.70 6.62
C LEU A 412 28.29 -37.08 7.63
N GLU A 413 28.76 -38.33 7.59
CA GLU A 413 29.84 -38.84 8.43
C GLU A 413 31.17 -38.17 8.09
N SER A 414 31.56 -38.16 6.81
CA SER A 414 32.80 -37.54 6.32
C SER A 414 32.86 -36.04 6.63
N ILE A 415 31.75 -35.34 6.41
CA ILE A 415 31.62 -33.90 6.74
C ILE A 415 31.73 -33.69 8.26
N GLY A 416 31.07 -34.54 9.06
CA GLY A 416 31.09 -34.47 10.52
C GLY A 416 32.50 -34.59 11.08
N THR A 417 33.26 -35.59 10.61
CA THR A 417 34.67 -35.77 10.97
C THR A 417 35.51 -34.55 10.60
N LYS A 418 35.30 -33.98 9.41
CA LYS A 418 36.06 -32.80 8.93
C LYS A 418 35.84 -31.55 9.79
N ILE A 419 34.64 -31.33 10.31
CA ILE A 419 34.30 -30.13 11.09
C ILE A 419 34.18 -30.38 12.61
N GLY A 420 34.52 -31.59 13.06
CA GLY A 420 34.53 -31.98 14.48
C GLY A 420 33.14 -32.06 15.11
N VAL A 421 32.12 -32.55 14.39
CA VAL A 421 30.75 -32.72 14.91
C VAL A 421 30.17 -34.08 14.52
N THR A 422 29.11 -34.50 15.22
CA THR A 422 28.43 -35.78 14.90
C THR A 422 27.71 -35.73 13.56
N ARG A 423 27.52 -36.89 12.92
CA ARG A 423 26.67 -37.08 11.73
C ARG A 423 25.29 -36.41 11.88
N GLU A 424 24.65 -36.61 13.04
CA GLU A 424 23.34 -36.02 13.34
C GLU A 424 23.38 -34.49 13.41
N ARG A 425 24.49 -33.91 13.92
CA ARG A 425 24.65 -32.45 13.93
C ARG A 425 24.79 -31.88 12.52
N VAL A 426 25.49 -32.58 11.62
CA VAL A 426 25.56 -32.19 10.20
C VAL A 426 24.17 -32.19 9.57
N ARG A 427 23.39 -33.26 9.79
CA ARG A 427 22.01 -33.38 9.28
C ARG A 427 21.12 -32.22 9.76
N GLN A 428 21.22 -31.83 11.02
CA GLN A 428 20.46 -30.70 11.57
C GLN A 428 20.85 -29.36 10.94
N ILE A 429 22.14 -29.14 10.68
CA ILE A 429 22.62 -27.94 10.01
C ILE A 429 22.08 -27.86 8.59
N GLU A 430 22.19 -28.97 7.82
CA GLU A 430 21.66 -29.09 6.46
C GLU A 430 20.15 -28.82 6.43
N ALA A 431 19.37 -29.52 7.27
CA ALA A 431 17.92 -29.38 7.33
C ALA A 431 17.48 -27.96 7.69
N LYS A 432 18.20 -27.28 8.59
CA LYS A 432 17.90 -25.88 8.95
C LYS A 432 18.16 -24.92 7.79
N ALA A 433 19.22 -25.14 7.01
CA ALA A 433 19.52 -24.33 5.84
C ALA A 433 18.50 -24.57 4.72
N LYS A 434 18.16 -25.83 4.43
CA LYS A 434 17.12 -26.20 3.45
C LYS A 434 15.79 -25.53 3.74
N ARG A 435 15.27 -25.63 4.98
CA ARG A 435 14.01 -24.99 5.38
C ARG A 435 14.02 -23.47 5.22
N LYS A 436 15.16 -22.82 5.46
CA LYS A 436 15.28 -21.37 5.27
C LYS A 436 15.25 -21.01 3.79
N PHE A 437 15.98 -21.76 2.97
CA PHE A 437 16.02 -21.56 1.53
C PHE A 437 14.66 -21.84 0.89
N GLU A 438 13.98 -22.92 1.28
CA GLU A 438 12.63 -23.28 0.85
C GLU A 438 11.63 -22.15 1.14
N LYS A 439 11.60 -21.66 2.38
CA LYS A 439 10.75 -20.52 2.74
C LYS A 439 11.07 -19.28 1.91
N TRP A 440 12.36 -18.95 1.76
CA TRP A 440 12.75 -17.82 0.94
C TRP A 440 12.35 -18.00 -0.52
N GLN A 441 12.54 -19.18 -1.12
CA GLN A 441 12.11 -19.49 -2.48
C GLN A 441 10.60 -19.40 -2.65
N HIS A 442 9.82 -19.82 -1.66
CA HIS A 442 8.37 -19.62 -1.68
C HIS A 442 7.99 -18.13 -1.78
N TYR A 443 8.74 -17.24 -1.13
CA TYR A 443 8.52 -15.78 -1.20
C TYR A 443 9.23 -15.07 -2.35
N GLU A 444 10.37 -15.53 -2.83
CA GLU A 444 11.13 -14.86 -3.87
C GLU A 444 10.78 -15.39 -5.27
N ASN A 445 10.49 -16.69 -5.36
CA ASN A 445 10.17 -17.45 -6.59
C ASN A 445 11.17 -17.18 -7.72
N THR A 446 12.45 -17.47 -7.47
CA THR A 446 13.53 -17.02 -8.37
C THR A 446 13.50 -17.75 -9.71
N LEU A 447 13.18 -19.05 -9.74
CA LEU A 447 13.21 -19.81 -10.99
C LEU A 447 12.17 -19.32 -12.00
N PRO A 448 10.91 -19.04 -11.63
CA PRO A 448 9.97 -18.43 -12.57
C PRO A 448 10.39 -17.06 -13.08
N LYS A 449 11.09 -16.25 -12.27
CA LYS A 449 11.66 -14.98 -12.72
C LYS A 449 12.77 -15.20 -13.76
N ILE A 450 13.65 -16.16 -13.51
CA ILE A 450 14.74 -16.54 -14.44
C ILE A 450 14.15 -17.08 -15.75
N ALA A 451 13.14 -17.94 -15.68
CA ALA A 451 12.41 -18.46 -16.84
C ALA A 451 11.88 -17.33 -17.73
N VAL A 452 11.30 -16.27 -17.14
CA VAL A 452 10.84 -15.09 -17.89
C VAL A 452 12.01 -14.31 -18.53
N GLU A 453 13.14 -14.16 -17.85
CA GLU A 453 14.31 -13.47 -18.42
C GLU A 453 14.92 -14.23 -19.62
N LEU A 454 14.80 -15.55 -19.62
CA LEU A 454 15.33 -16.41 -20.68
C LEU A 454 14.30 -16.76 -21.74
N GLY A 455 13.01 -16.53 -21.48
CA GLY A 455 11.92 -16.88 -22.39
C GLY A 455 11.72 -18.39 -22.54
N THR A 456 11.98 -19.16 -21.48
CA THR A 456 11.86 -20.64 -21.47
C THR A 456 11.21 -21.13 -20.18
N ASP A 457 10.40 -22.18 -20.29
CA ASP A 457 9.78 -22.86 -19.14
C ASP A 457 10.67 -23.98 -18.57
N ILE A 458 11.76 -24.32 -19.27
CA ILE A 458 12.75 -25.32 -18.82
C ILE A 458 14.08 -24.63 -18.54
N LEU A 459 14.64 -24.90 -17.36
CA LEU A 459 15.92 -24.38 -16.92
C LEU A 459 16.88 -25.52 -16.60
N ASN A 460 18.08 -25.46 -17.14
CA ASN A 460 19.20 -26.33 -16.77
C ASN A 460 20.17 -25.60 -15.83
N ALA A 461 21.24 -26.30 -15.41
CA ALA A 461 22.25 -25.71 -14.53
C ALA A 461 22.97 -24.49 -15.14
N SER A 462 23.26 -24.50 -16.44
CA SER A 462 23.93 -23.39 -17.13
C SER A 462 23.03 -22.16 -17.29
N ASP A 463 21.71 -22.32 -17.33
CA ASP A 463 20.75 -21.21 -17.36
C ASP A 463 20.70 -20.49 -16.00
N ILE A 464 20.89 -21.25 -14.91
CA ILE A 464 20.82 -20.76 -13.53
C ILE A 464 22.13 -20.12 -13.08
N GLU A 465 23.28 -20.64 -13.53
CA GLU A 465 24.62 -20.22 -13.11
C GLU A 465 24.87 -18.69 -13.21
N PRO A 466 24.48 -17.98 -14.28
CA PRO A 466 24.69 -16.54 -14.41
C PRO A 466 24.04 -15.72 -13.30
N PHE A 467 22.91 -16.19 -12.76
CA PHE A 467 22.14 -15.46 -11.75
C PHE A 467 22.68 -15.70 -10.33
N PHE A 468 23.15 -16.92 -10.05
CA PHE A 468 23.64 -17.31 -8.73
C PHE A 468 25.15 -17.12 -8.54
N GLY A 469 25.92 -16.94 -9.62
CA GLY A 469 27.34 -16.62 -9.57
C GLY A 469 28.15 -17.63 -8.74
N SER A 470 28.92 -17.14 -7.77
CA SER A 470 29.73 -18.01 -6.88
C SER A 470 28.89 -18.94 -5.99
N ASN A 471 27.60 -18.66 -5.83
CA ASN A 471 26.69 -19.44 -5.00
C ASN A 471 26.08 -20.65 -5.73
N THR A 472 26.30 -20.77 -7.04
CA THR A 472 25.66 -21.75 -7.94
C THR A 472 25.73 -23.19 -7.43
N LEU A 473 26.90 -23.65 -6.95
CA LEU A 473 27.05 -25.02 -6.45
C LEU A 473 26.10 -25.33 -5.29
N ILE A 474 26.02 -24.42 -4.32
CA ILE A 474 25.14 -24.57 -3.15
C ILE A 474 23.68 -24.37 -3.57
N ALA A 475 23.41 -23.40 -4.44
CA ALA A 475 22.07 -23.08 -4.92
C ALA A 475 21.43 -24.25 -5.65
N LEU A 476 22.12 -24.84 -6.64
CA LEU A 476 21.63 -26.00 -7.37
C LEU A 476 21.37 -27.17 -6.42
N TYR A 477 22.28 -27.44 -5.49
CA TYR A 477 22.06 -28.47 -4.48
C TYR A 477 20.78 -28.22 -3.66
N LEU A 478 20.53 -26.98 -3.23
CA LEU A 478 19.33 -26.65 -2.47
C LEU A 478 18.06 -26.71 -3.33
N LEU A 479 18.09 -26.16 -4.55
CA LEU A 479 16.96 -26.16 -5.48
C LEU A 479 16.49 -27.58 -5.83
N ARG A 480 17.42 -28.53 -6.02
CA ARG A 480 17.12 -29.94 -6.30
C ARG A 480 16.45 -30.69 -5.15
N GLU A 481 16.55 -30.15 -3.93
CA GLU A 481 16.16 -30.83 -2.69
C GLU A 481 14.92 -30.23 -2.02
N ILE A 482 14.46 -29.05 -2.46
CA ILE A 482 13.27 -28.41 -1.91
C ILE A 482 12.02 -28.72 -2.74
N HIS A 483 10.86 -28.62 -2.11
CA HIS A 483 9.58 -28.59 -2.82
C HIS A 483 9.13 -27.13 -2.95
N ASN A 484 8.64 -26.76 -4.13
CA ASN A 484 8.15 -25.41 -4.40
C ASN A 484 6.98 -25.49 -5.37
N SER A 485 5.95 -24.66 -5.19
CA SER A 485 4.79 -24.64 -6.09
C SER A 485 5.09 -23.94 -7.43
N GLY A 486 6.14 -23.12 -7.50
CA GLY A 486 6.51 -22.38 -8.70
C GLY A 486 7.39 -23.15 -9.69
N PHE A 487 7.96 -24.30 -9.30
CA PHE A 487 8.77 -25.12 -10.20
C PHE A 487 8.87 -26.58 -9.73
N ASN A 488 9.18 -27.49 -10.66
CA ASN A 488 9.50 -28.89 -10.38
C ASN A 488 10.91 -29.22 -10.84
N TYR A 489 11.58 -30.17 -10.17
CA TYR A 489 12.90 -30.66 -10.57
C TYR A 489 12.81 -32.12 -11.01
N ASP A 490 13.26 -32.41 -12.23
CA ASP A 490 13.37 -33.77 -12.77
C ASP A 490 14.80 -34.31 -12.57
N ARG A 491 14.93 -35.39 -11.80
CA ARG A 491 16.22 -36.02 -11.49
C ARG A 491 16.84 -36.80 -12.64
N ASN A 492 16.05 -37.28 -13.59
CA ASN A 492 16.54 -38.08 -14.71
C ASN A 492 17.15 -37.17 -15.79
N LEU A 493 16.52 -36.02 -16.02
CA LEU A 493 16.94 -35.05 -17.02
C LEU A 493 17.84 -33.94 -16.45
N ASP A 494 17.89 -33.81 -15.12
CA ASP A 494 18.60 -32.74 -14.41
C ASP A 494 18.17 -31.33 -14.85
N VAL A 495 16.85 -31.13 -15.00
CA VAL A 495 16.24 -29.87 -15.40
C VAL A 495 15.15 -29.44 -14.41
N PHE A 496 14.88 -28.14 -14.38
CA PHE A 496 13.78 -27.54 -13.66
C PHE A 496 12.69 -27.11 -14.64
N SER A 497 11.43 -27.47 -14.39
CA SER A 497 10.28 -26.98 -15.16
C SER A 497 9.50 -25.94 -14.36
N VAL A 498 9.07 -24.88 -15.03
CA VAL A 498 8.29 -23.76 -14.50
C VAL A 498 6.93 -23.72 -15.22
N GLY A 499 5.84 -23.47 -14.47
CA GLY A 499 4.49 -23.35 -15.03
C GLY A 499 3.65 -24.63 -14.97
N GLU A 500 2.47 -24.60 -15.62
CA GLU A 500 1.49 -25.71 -15.63
C GLU A 500 1.78 -26.79 -16.68
N ASN A 501 2.80 -26.59 -17.51
CA ASN A 501 3.09 -27.52 -18.59
C ASN A 501 3.64 -28.84 -18.02
N ASP A 502 2.96 -29.95 -18.34
CA ASP A 502 3.50 -31.28 -18.13
C ASP A 502 4.86 -31.37 -18.84
N ILE A 503 5.87 -31.88 -18.13
CA ILE A 503 7.24 -32.05 -18.63
C ILE A 503 7.23 -32.76 -20.00
N PHE A 504 6.29 -33.69 -20.20
CA PHE A 504 6.09 -34.37 -21.48
C PHE A 504 5.69 -33.44 -22.63
N SER A 505 4.81 -32.46 -22.40
CA SER A 505 4.35 -31.54 -23.44
C SER A 505 5.48 -30.60 -23.89
N VAL A 506 6.27 -30.10 -22.96
CA VAL A 506 7.38 -29.19 -23.27
C VAL A 506 8.56 -29.92 -23.91
N ILE A 507 8.87 -31.14 -23.45
CA ILE A 507 9.90 -31.99 -24.08
C ILE A 507 9.52 -32.31 -25.53
N GLN A 508 8.23 -32.59 -25.80
CA GLN A 508 7.78 -32.87 -27.17
C GLN A 508 7.95 -31.65 -28.07
N GLU A 509 7.61 -30.46 -27.60
CA GLU A 509 7.79 -29.20 -28.35
C GLU A 509 9.27 -28.94 -28.68
N HIS A 510 10.17 -29.20 -27.71
CA HIS A 510 11.61 -29.08 -27.93
C HIS A 510 12.20 -30.16 -28.84
N ILE A 511 11.67 -31.39 -28.82
CA ILE A 511 12.03 -32.45 -29.77
C ILE A 511 11.58 -32.07 -31.18
N ASP A 512 10.40 -31.47 -31.31
CA ASP A 512 9.83 -31.05 -32.60
C ASP A 512 10.60 -29.85 -33.20
N GLU A 513 11.29 -29.04 -32.38
CA GLU A 513 12.18 -27.95 -32.80
C GLU A 513 13.60 -28.41 -33.20
N LEU A 514 14.01 -29.63 -32.85
CA LEU A 514 15.31 -30.15 -33.27
C LEU A 514 15.30 -30.41 -34.78
N PRO A 515 16.31 -29.96 -35.54
CA PRO A 515 16.42 -30.30 -36.95
C PRO A 515 16.43 -31.83 -37.09
N ASN A 516 15.67 -32.35 -38.04
CA ASN A 516 15.62 -33.78 -38.38
C ASN A 516 17.01 -34.28 -38.84
N VAL A 517 17.90 -34.59 -37.89
CA VAL A 517 19.26 -35.08 -38.15
C VAL A 517 19.33 -36.60 -38.07
N PHE A 518 18.24 -37.29 -37.73
CA PHE A 518 18.16 -38.75 -37.88
C PHE A 518 17.45 -39.12 -39.17
N SER A 519 18.17 -39.00 -40.30
CA SER A 519 17.86 -39.82 -41.47
C SER A 519 18.03 -41.29 -41.05
N SER A 520 16.91 -41.99 -40.94
CA SER A 520 16.84 -43.42 -40.67
C SER A 520 17.55 -44.20 -41.79
N GLU A 521 18.83 -44.54 -41.57
CA GLU A 521 19.46 -45.69 -42.20
C GLU A 521 19.52 -46.83 -41.19
N LYS A 522 18.51 -47.71 -41.25
CA LYS A 522 18.68 -49.16 -41.48
C LYS A 522 17.35 -49.89 -41.52
#